data_AF-D3XNN6-F1
#
_entry.id   AF-D3XNN6-F1
#
_cell.length_a   1.000
_cell.length_b   1.000
_cell.length_c   1.000
_cell.angle_alpha   90.00
_cell.angle_beta   90.00
_cell.angle_gamma   90.00
#
_symmetry.space_group_name_H-M   'P 1'
#
loop_
_entity.id
_entity.type
_entity.pdbx_description
1 polymer ?
#
loop_
_entity_poly.entity_id
_entity_poly.type
_entity_poly.pdbx_seq_one_letter_code
_entity_poly.pdbx_strand_id
1 'polypeptide(L)'
;DPQVATVGLSEAEAHLKGIETDSRTLSLDNVPRAIVNFDTHGFIKLVAEAGNGRFIGVQAVTSEAGEIIQAAALAIRARMTVQELADQFFPYLTMV
;
A
#
# COMPACT_ATOMS: atom_id res chain seq x y z
N ASP A 1 -13.39 -13.70 -5.09
CA ASP A 1 -11.99 -14.12 -4.90
C ASP A 1 -11.16 -12.85 -4.92
N PRO A 2 -10.44 -12.49 -3.83
CA PRO A 2 -9.74 -11.21 -3.78
C PRO A 2 -8.60 -11.20 -4.81
N GLN A 3 -8.43 -10.06 -5.46
CA GLN A 3 -7.29 -9.84 -6.33
C GLN A 3 -6.03 -9.69 -5.48
N VAL A 4 -4.89 -10.06 -6.06
CA VAL A 4 -3.57 -9.86 -5.47
C VAL A 4 -2.75 -8.98 -6.38
N ALA A 5 -2.20 -7.90 -5.85
CA ALA A 5 -1.33 -6.99 -6.59
C ALA A 5 -0.13 -6.57 -5.74
N THR A 6 1.02 -6.39 -6.39
CA THR A 6 2.26 -5.96 -5.75
C THR A 6 3.03 -4.99 -6.66
N VAL A 7 3.73 -4.04 -6.06
CA VAL A 7 4.65 -3.13 -6.75
C VAL A 7 5.78 -2.72 -5.82
N GLY A 8 6.97 -2.55 -6.38
CA GLY A 8 8.16 -2.19 -5.61
C GLY A 8 8.73 -3.37 -4.84
N LEU A 9 9.28 -3.10 -3.65
CA LEU A 9 9.94 -4.10 -2.81
C LEU A 9 9.01 -4.56 -1.68
N SER A 10 8.98 -5.87 -1.45
CA SER A 10 8.59 -6.42 -0.15
C SER A 10 9.67 -6.14 0.90
N GLU A 11 9.30 -6.25 2.17
CA GLU A 11 10.23 -6.18 3.30
C GLU A 11 11.37 -7.20 3.17
N ALA A 12 11.07 -8.43 2.75
CA ALA A 12 12.07 -9.46 2.54
C ALA A 12 13.05 -9.09 1.41
N GLU A 13 12.55 -8.59 0.28
CA GLU A 13 13.40 -8.16 -0.84
C GLU A 13 14.24 -6.92 -0.50
N ALA A 14 13.69 -6.01 0.31
CA ALA A 14 14.41 -4.84 0.80
C ALA A 14 15.54 -5.25 1.75
N HIS A 15 15.27 -6.17 2.66
CA HIS A 15 16.28 -6.71 3.58
C HIS A 15 17.42 -7.42 2.83
N LEU A 16 17.12 -8.21 1.80
CA LEU A 16 18.14 -8.83 0.94
C LEU A 16 19.01 -7.81 0.20
N LYS A 17 18.54 -6.57 0.05
CA LYS A 17 19.28 -5.45 -0.55
C LYS A 17 19.97 -4.56 0.49
N GLY A 18 19.94 -4.94 1.77
CA GLY A 18 20.51 -4.15 2.87
C GLY A 18 19.75 -2.85 3.16
N ILE A 19 18.47 -2.78 2.80
CA ILE A 19 17.60 -1.64 3.10
C ILE A 19 16.85 -1.94 4.38
N GLU A 20 17.08 -1.14 5.42
CA GLU A 20 16.26 -1.16 6.63
C GLU A 20 14.89 -0.56 6.34
N THR A 21 13.83 -1.26 6.73
CA THR A 21 12.45 -0.87 6.38
C THR A 21 11.56 -0.69 7.59
N ASP A 22 10.60 0.22 7.47
CA ASP A 22 9.40 0.26 8.31
C ASP A 22 8.21 -0.20 7.48
N SER A 23 7.53 -1.26 7.92
CA SER A 23 6.38 -1.84 7.22
C SER A 23 5.12 -1.78 8.08
N ARG A 24 3.98 -1.54 7.43
CA ARG A 24 2.67 -1.47 8.09
C ARG A 24 1.64 -2.20 7.26
N THR A 25 0.77 -2.93 7.93
CA THR A 25 -0.33 -3.65 7.30
C THR A 25 -1.65 -3.07 7.79
N LEU A 26 -2.50 -2.66 6.85
CA LEU A 26 -3.86 -2.22 7.08
C LEU A 26 -4.82 -3.33 6.67
N SER A 27 -5.59 -3.85 7.61
CA SER A 27 -6.68 -4.78 7.31
C SER A 27 -7.89 -4.03 6.74
N LEU A 28 -8.64 -4.66 5.83
CA LEU A 28 -9.73 -3.98 5.11
C LEU A 28 -10.97 -3.64 5.96
N ASP A 29 -11.07 -4.20 7.16
CA ASP A 29 -12.05 -3.76 8.17
C ASP A 29 -11.77 -2.34 8.71
N ASN A 30 -10.65 -1.73 8.33
CA ASN A 30 -10.35 -0.32 8.56
C ASN A 30 -10.56 0.57 7.31
N VAL A 31 -11.00 0.00 6.18
CA VAL A 31 -11.24 0.74 4.93
C VAL A 31 -12.75 0.98 4.78
N PRO A 32 -13.23 2.24 4.86
CA PRO A 32 -14.66 2.55 4.80
C PRO A 32 -15.39 1.96 3.60
N ARG A 33 -14.75 1.96 2.42
CA ARG A 33 -15.34 1.38 1.21
C ARG A 33 -15.54 -0.13 1.33
N ALA A 34 -14.55 -0.84 1.85
CA ALA A 34 -14.64 -2.29 2.07
C ALA A 34 -15.75 -2.66 3.06
N ILE A 35 -15.92 -1.85 4.13
CA ILE A 35 -17.00 -2.02 5.11
C ILE A 35 -18.37 -1.90 4.44
N VAL A 36 -18.61 -0.83 3.67
CA VAL A 36 -19.93 -0.64 3.01
C VAL A 36 -20.18 -1.63 1.88
N ASN A 37 -19.13 -2.18 1.28
CA ASN A 37 -19.23 -3.26 0.30
C ASN A 37 -19.48 -4.64 0.94
N PHE A 38 -19.43 -4.75 2.28
CA PHE A 38 -19.43 -6.02 3.02
C PHE A 38 -18.32 -6.99 2.57
N ASP A 39 -17.19 -6.45 2.13
CA ASP A 39 -16.03 -7.20 1.62
C ASP A 39 -14.76 -6.72 2.32
N THR A 40 -14.60 -7.11 3.58
CA THR A 40 -13.47 -6.71 4.43
C THR A 40 -12.36 -7.77 4.47
N HIS A 41 -12.35 -8.70 3.52
CA HIS A 41 -11.35 -9.77 3.48
C HIS A 41 -10.07 -9.30 2.79
N GLY A 42 -8.95 -9.41 3.51
CA GLY A 42 -7.63 -9.14 2.99
C GLY A 42 -6.95 -7.94 3.65
N PHE A 43 -5.96 -7.36 2.97
CA PHE A 43 -5.11 -6.34 3.55
C PHE A 43 -4.37 -5.50 2.50
N ILE A 44 -3.82 -4.37 2.95
CA ILE A 44 -2.85 -3.55 2.22
C ILE A 44 -1.60 -3.44 3.09
N LYS A 45 -0.47 -3.95 2.63
CA LYS A 45 0.84 -3.81 3.29
C LYS A 45 1.66 -2.77 2.54
N LEU A 46 2.14 -1.77 3.28
CA LEU A 46 3.05 -0.73 2.80
C LEU A 46 4.46 -1.01 3.32
N VAL A 47 5.46 -0.71 2.51
CA VAL A 47 6.87 -0.82 2.85
C VAL A 47 7.56 0.51 2.58
N ALA A 48 8.21 1.05 3.60
CA ALA A 48 9.00 2.27 3.51
C ALA A 48 10.44 2.04 3.99
N GLU A 49 11.38 2.82 3.49
CA GLU A 49 12.75 2.84 3.98
C GLU A 49 12.82 3.58 5.33
N ALA A 50 13.35 2.95 6.37
CA ALA A 50 13.25 3.44 7.75
C ALA A 50 14.00 4.76 7.97
N GLY A 51 15.10 5.00 7.24
CA GLY A 51 15.95 6.18 7.44
C GLY A 51 15.36 7.49 6.93
N ASN A 52 14.53 7.45 5.88
CA ASN A 52 14.04 8.63 5.18
C ASN A 52 12.52 8.61 4.92
N GLY A 53 11.82 7.54 5.29
CA GLY A 53 10.39 7.37 5.07
C GLY A 53 10.00 7.20 3.60
N ARG A 54 10.96 6.98 2.69
CA ARG A 54 10.70 6.80 1.26
C ARG A 54 9.82 5.59 1.05
N PHE A 55 8.75 5.76 0.30
CA PHE A 55 7.85 4.68 -0.05
C PHE A 55 8.46 3.79 -1.13
N ILE A 56 8.60 2.50 -0.82
CA ILE A 56 9.36 1.58 -1.69
C ILE A 56 8.59 0.35 -2.14
N GLY A 57 7.42 0.07 -1.56
CA GLY A 57 6.60 -1.04 -2.03
C GLY A 57 5.23 -1.17 -1.38
N VAL A 58 4.37 -1.91 -2.06
CA VAL A 58 3.01 -2.28 -1.62
C VAL A 58 2.69 -3.70 -1.99
N GLN A 59 1.99 -4.39 -1.11
CA GLN A 59 1.29 -5.64 -1.42
C GLN A 59 -0.18 -5.49 -1.00
N ALA A 60 -1.11 -5.76 -1.91
CA ALA A 60 -2.54 -5.63 -1.66
C ALA A 60 -3.25 -6.94 -1.99
N VAL A 61 -4.14 -7.37 -1.09
CA VAL A 61 -5.07 -8.48 -1.27
C VAL A 61 -6.47 -7.92 -1.00
N THR A 62 -7.19 -7.54 -2.05
CA THR A 62 -8.50 -6.86 -1.97
C THR A 62 -9.30 -7.11 -3.25
N SER A 63 -10.60 -6.84 -3.28
CA SER A 63 -11.40 -6.91 -4.52
C SER A 63 -10.95 -5.93 -5.62
N GLU A 64 -10.28 -4.84 -5.27
CA GLU A 64 -9.80 -3.77 -6.18
C GLU A 64 -8.27 -3.59 -6.08
N ALA A 65 -7.53 -4.68 -5.89
CA ALA A 65 -6.07 -4.61 -5.71
C ALA A 65 -5.36 -4.06 -6.95
N GLY A 66 -5.88 -4.31 -8.16
CA GLY A 66 -5.34 -3.80 -9.42
C GLY A 66 -5.46 -2.28 -9.58
N GLU A 67 -6.45 -1.67 -8.95
CA GLU A 67 -6.65 -0.21 -8.95
C GLU A 67 -5.75 0.46 -7.91
N ILE A 68 -5.69 -0.10 -6.68
CA ILE A 68 -4.82 0.39 -5.60
C ILE A 68 -3.35 0.41 -6.04
N ILE A 69 -2.92 -0.66 -6.73
CA ILE A 69 -1.51 -0.81 -7.09
C ILE A 69 -1.05 0.23 -8.11
N GLN A 70 -1.97 0.80 -8.91
CA GLN A 70 -1.64 1.85 -9.87
C GLN A 70 -1.25 3.16 -9.16
N ALA A 71 -1.99 3.55 -8.13
CA ALA A 71 -1.64 4.71 -7.30
C ALA A 71 -0.29 4.49 -6.60
N ALA A 72 -0.08 3.29 -6.04
CA ALA A 72 1.19 2.93 -5.43
C ALA A 72 2.37 2.99 -6.42
N ALA A 73 2.19 2.50 -7.65
CA ALA A 73 3.21 2.54 -8.69
C ALA A 73 3.61 3.98 -9.04
N LEU A 74 2.64 4.89 -9.14
CA LEU A 74 2.89 6.31 -9.38
C LEU A 74 3.63 6.96 -8.21
N ALA A 75 3.23 6.68 -6.97
CA ALA A 75 3.89 7.22 -5.78
C ALA A 75 5.36 6.77 -5.67
N ILE A 76 5.63 5.48 -5.91
CA ILE A 76 7.00 4.94 -5.94
C ILE A 76 7.81 5.57 -7.07
N ARG A 77 7.22 5.71 -8.27
CA ARG A 77 7.88 6.35 -9.41
C ARG A 77 8.23 7.82 -9.12
N ALA A 78 7.35 8.53 -8.41
CA ALA A 78 7.56 9.90 -7.97
C ALA A 78 8.52 10.01 -6.77
N ARG A 79 8.99 8.88 -6.22
CA ARG A 79 9.88 8.80 -5.04
C ARG A 79 9.30 9.47 -3.80
N MET A 80 7.97 9.42 -3.65
CA MET A 80 7.29 10.00 -2.50
C MET A 80 7.70 9.29 -1.21
N THR A 81 7.68 10.04 -0.12
CA THR A 81 7.65 9.51 1.25
C THR A 81 6.24 9.07 1.63
N VAL A 82 6.13 8.26 2.68
CA VAL A 82 4.83 7.88 3.24
C VAL A 82 4.03 9.12 3.68
N GLN A 83 4.71 10.13 4.22
CA GLN A 83 4.05 11.38 4.63
C GLN A 83 3.51 12.15 3.43
N GLU A 84 4.29 12.32 2.36
CA GLU A 84 3.82 13.02 1.16
C GLU A 84 2.64 12.29 0.49
N LEU A 85 2.61 10.95 0.57
CA LEU A 85 1.47 10.16 0.10
C LEU A 85 0.23 10.38 1.00
N ALA A 86 0.42 10.41 2.32
CA ALA A 86 -0.66 10.66 3.28
C ALA A 86 -1.23 12.09 3.18
N ASP A 87 -0.41 13.06 2.74
CA ASP A 87 -0.81 14.45 2.53
C ASP A 87 -1.62 14.64 1.21
N GLN A 88 -1.73 13.61 0.35
CA GLN A 88 -2.57 13.67 -0.85
C GLN A 88 -4.05 13.55 -0.51
N PHE A 89 -4.89 14.18 -1.34
CA PHE A 89 -6.34 14.01 -1.25
C PHE A 89 -6.77 12.71 -1.93
N PHE A 90 -7.18 11.75 -1.11
CA PHE A 90 -7.93 10.58 -1.56
C PHE A 90 -9.42 10.79 -1.29
N PRO A 91 -10.31 10.52 -2.27
CA PRO A 91 -11.74 10.64 -2.06
C PRO A 91 -12.24 9.70 -0.95
N TYR A 92 -13.28 10.10 -0.22
CA TYR A 92 -13.89 9.24 0.78
C TYR A 92 -14.71 8.11 0.11
N LEU A 93 -14.78 6.95 0.75
CA LEU A 93 -15.44 5.73 0.24
C LEU A 93 -14.87 5.22 -1.10
N THR A 94 -13.56 5.30 -1.29
CA THR A 94 -12.81 4.61 -2.36
C THR A 94 -11.91 3.53 -1.78
N MET A 95 -11.52 2.57 -2.63
CA MET A 95 -10.47 1.61 -2.32
C MET A 95 -9.07 2.17 -2.61
N VAL A 96 -8.98 3.10 -3.56
CA VAL A 96 -7.76 3.81 -3.98
C VAL A 96 -7.57 5.07 -3.17
#